data_AF-A0A514K1J1-F1
#
_entry.id   AF-A0A514K1J1-F1
#
_cell.length_a   1.000
_cell.length_b   1.000
_cell.length_c   1.000
_cell.angle_alpha   90.00
_cell.angle_beta   90.00
_cell.angle_gamma   90.00
#
_symmetry.space_group_name_H-M   'P 1'
#
loop_
_entity.id
_entity.type
_entity.pdbx_description
1 polymer ?
#
loop_
_entity_poly.entity_id
_entity_poly.type
_entity_poly.pdbx_seq_one_letter_code
_entity_poly.pdbx_strand_id
1 'polypeptide(L)' 'MSPDLMTPGSVRSAAEVNEQIRALWRRSGGSLSAQERAEYELLVVEWAAAINGQVVEAA' A
#
# COMPACT_ATOMS: atom_id res chain seq x y z
N MET A 1 -7.85 13.92 -23.21
CA MET A 1 -7.64 12.90 -22.18
C MET A 1 -6.15 12.76 -22.00
N SER A 2 -5.60 13.26 -20.89
CA SER A 2 -4.19 13.07 -20.56
C SER A 2 -3.98 11.61 -20.15
N PRO A 3 -2.94 10.93 -20.65
CA PRO A 3 -2.60 9.62 -20.15
C PRO A 3 -2.08 9.80 -18.72
N ASP A 4 -2.74 9.19 -17.75
CA ASP A 4 -2.15 8.96 -16.44
C ASP A 4 -0.84 8.22 -16.66
N LEU A 5 0.27 8.94 -16.56
CA LEU A 5 1.62 8.41 -16.57
C LEU A 5 1.77 7.60 -15.29
N MET A 6 1.29 6.36 -15.29
CA MET A 6 1.75 5.36 -14.35
C MET A 6 3.21 5.09 -14.70
N THR A 7 4.09 5.92 -14.17
CA THR A 7 5.54 5.75 -14.27
C THR A 7 5.89 4.35 -13.77
N PRO A 8 6.34 3.44 -14.66
CA PRO A 8 6.77 2.13 -14.25
C PRO A 8 8.16 2.27 -13.64
N GLY A 9 8.24 2.57 -12.33
CA GLY A 9 9.53 2.72 -11.68
C GLY A 9 9.55 3.37 -10.29
N SER A 10 8.49 4.06 -9.86
CA SER A 10 8.39 4.44 -8.44
C SER A 10 7.76 3.28 -7.69
N VAL A 11 8.53 2.67 -6.81
CA VAL A 11 8.00 1.84 -5.72
C VAL A 11 6.82 2.60 -5.10
N ARG A 12 5.66 1.96 -4.94
CA ARG A 12 4.49 2.61 -4.32
C ARG A 12 4.93 3.23 -2.99
N SER A 13 4.62 4.51 -2.81
CA SER A 13 5.00 5.24 -1.60
C SER A 13 4.29 4.63 -0.38
N ALA A 14 4.87 4.74 0.81
CA ALA A 14 4.20 4.23 2.01
C ALA A 14 2.81 4.85 2.23
N ALA A 15 2.62 6.11 1.83
CA ALA A 15 1.31 6.76 1.87
C ALA A 15 0.27 6.05 0.98
N GLU A 16 0.65 5.65 -0.23
CA GLU A 16 -0.23 4.98 -1.19
C GLU A 16 -0.59 3.56 -0.74
N VAL A 17 0.37 2.84 -0.16
CA VAL A 17 0.11 1.51 0.42
C VAL A 17 -0.81 1.62 1.65
N ASN A 18 -0.61 2.63 2.49
CA ASN A 18 -1.47 2.87 3.65
C ASN A 18 -2.93 3.23 3.27
N GLU A 19 -3.13 3.99 2.18
CA GLU A 19 -4.48 4.27 1.68
C GLU A 19 -5.19 3.02 1.15
N GLN A 20 -4.46 2.07 0.54
CA GLN A 20 -5.02 0.78 0.16
C GLN A 20 -5.42 -0.06 1.37
N ILE A 21 -4.60 -0.08 2.43
CA ILE A 21 -4.97 -0.73 3.70
C ILE A 21 -6.27 -0.13 4.25
N ARG A 22 -6.40 1.20 4.26
CA ARG A 22 -7.63 1.88 4.70
C ARG A 22 -8.84 1.55 3.82
N ALA A 23 -8.65 1.49 2.51
CA ALA A 23 -9.71 1.15 1.57
C ALA A 23 -10.21 -0.29 1.77
N LEU A 24 -9.30 -1.24 2.05
CA LEU A 24 -9.62 -2.61 2.42
C LEU A 24 -10.53 -2.63 3.64
N TRP A 25 -10.10 -2.02 4.76
CA TRP A 25 -10.90 -1.95 5.98
C TRP A 25 -12.29 -1.32 5.79
N ARG A 26 -12.39 -0.26 4.96
CA ARG A 26 -13.68 0.37 4.65
C ARG A 26 -14.63 -0.56 3.91
N ARG A 27 -14.15 -1.37 2.95
CA ARG A 27 -15.03 -2.29 2.20
C ARG A 27 -15.41 -3.52 3.03
N SER A 28 -14.52 -4.01 3.89
CA SER A 28 -14.74 -5.24 4.65
C SER A 28 -15.68 -5.06 5.85
N GLY A 29 -16.16 -3.83 6.12
CA GLY A 29 -17.23 -3.60 7.10
C GLY A 29 -16.85 -3.90 8.56
N GLY A 30 -15.56 -3.85 8.90
CA GLY A 30 -15.06 -4.05 10.26
C GLY A 30 -14.36 -5.38 10.54
N SER A 31 -14.39 -6.34 9.60
CA SER A 31 -13.63 -7.59 9.73
C SER A 31 -13.18 -8.12 8.38
N LEU A 32 -11.93 -8.59 8.29
CA LEU A 32 -11.39 -9.17 7.06
C LEU A 32 -11.75 -10.65 6.94
N SER A 33 -12.23 -11.06 5.76
CA SER A 33 -12.26 -12.48 5.36
C SER A 33 -10.84 -13.07 5.26
N ALA A 34 -10.73 -14.39 5.10
CA ALA A 34 -9.43 -15.05 4.94
C ALA A 34 -8.64 -14.52 3.72
N GLN A 35 -9.33 -14.23 2.62
CA GLN A 35 -8.70 -13.68 1.42
C GLN A 35 -8.26 -12.23 1.63
N GLU A 36 -9.11 -11.41 2.24
CA GLU A 36 -8.77 -10.01 2.55
C GLU A 36 -7.65 -9.91 3.60
N ARG A 37 -7.55 -10.88 4.51
CA ARG A 37 -6.42 -10.99 5.44
C ARG A 37 -5.10 -11.22 4.71
N ALA A 38 -5.07 -12.12 3.73
CA ALA A 38 -3.87 -12.35 2.93
C ALA A 38 -3.47 -11.09 2.14
N GLU A 39 -4.45 -10.37 1.59
CA GLU A 39 -4.23 -9.06 0.94
C GLU A 39 -3.66 -8.03 1.93
N TYR A 40 -4.23 -7.94 3.13
CA TYR A 40 -3.74 -7.07 4.20
C TYR A 40 -2.29 -7.37 4.58
N GLU A 41 -1.94 -8.64 4.76
CA GLU A 41 -0.58 -9.06 5.13
C GLU A 41 0.45 -8.64 4.06
N LEU A 42 0.12 -8.82 2.79
CA LEU A 42 0.96 -8.36 1.68
C LEU A 42 1.14 -6.83 1.68
N LEU A 43 0.04 -6.09 1.87
CA LEU A 43 0.08 -4.62 1.95
C LEU A 43 0.90 -4.13 3.15
N VAL A 44 0.85 -4.81 4.30
CA VAL A 44 1.65 -4.46 5.47
C VAL A 44 3.15 -4.68 5.21
N VAL A 45 3.53 -5.79 4.57
CA VAL A 45 4.92 -6.05 4.20
C VAL A 45 5.44 -4.99 3.22
N GLU A 46 4.64 -4.66 2.21
CA GLU A 46 4.98 -3.62 1.24
C GLU A 46 5.10 -2.24 1.89
N TRP A 47 4.18 -1.89 2.79
CA TRP A 47 4.21 -0.64 3.53
C TRP A 47 5.47 -0.53 4.40
N ALA A 48 5.83 -1.61 5.11
CA ALA A 48 7.05 -1.65 5.91
C ALA A 48 8.29 -1.49 5.03
N ALA A 49 8.35 -2.13 3.86
CA ALA A 49 9.45 -1.96 2.91
C ALA A 49 9.55 -0.51 2.41
N ALA A 50 8.41 0.12 2.08
CA ALA A 50 8.38 1.50 1.62
C ALA A 50 8.83 2.49 2.70
N ILE A 51 8.38 2.33 3.96
CA ILE A 51 8.82 3.16 5.08
C ILE A 51 10.33 3.02 5.30
N ASN A 52 10.86 1.80 5.28
CA ASN A 52 12.30 1.58 5.45
C ASN A 52 13.12 2.18 4.29
N GLY A 53 12.63 2.09 3.05
CA GLY A 53 13.28 2.72 1.90
C GLY A 53 13.29 4.25 1.99
N GLN A 54 12.18 4.85 2.42
CA GLN A 54 12.07 6.30 2.61
C GLN A 54 12.99 6.83 3.73
N VAL A 55 13.23 6.04 4.78
CA VAL A 55 14.16 6.42 5.86
C VAL A 55 15.61 6.43 5.36
N VAL A 56 15.98 5.51 4.45
CA VAL A 56 17.35 5.45 3.89
C VAL A 56 17.64 6.60 2.94
N GLU A 57 16.66 7.11 2.19
CA GLU A 57 16.85 8.29 1.34
C GLU A 57 16.94 9.62 2.12
N ALA A 58 16.50 9.64 3.38
CA ALA A 58 16.42 10.87 4.19
C ALA A 58 17.59 11.06 5.18
N ALA A 59 18.58 10.17 5.21
CA ALA A 59 19.73 10.19 6.14
C ALA A 59 21.02 10.67 5.48
#